data_AF-A0A1Y0RIR8-F1
#
_entry.id   AF-A0A1Y0RIR8-F1
#
_cell.length_a   1.000
_cell.length_b   1.000
_cell.length_c   1.000
_cell.angle_alpha   90.00
_cell.angle_beta   90.00
_cell.angle_gamma   90.00
#
_symmetry.space_group_name_H-M   'P 1'
#
loop_
_entity.id
_entity.type
_entity.pdbx_description
1 polymer ?
#
loop_
_entity_poly.entity_id
_entity_poly.type
_entity_poly.pdbx_seq_one_letter_code
_entity_poly.pdbx_strand_id
1 'polypeptide(L)'
;MLQVVLFIPARLKLRTHHKEGIAMQLVLAILNKAVRQSIIVMGLMLLISLSGLFFFVHPSYAVAVTTENPAFAAEKLTPEEKIDRAYEYNRAAGLREEDRQKAYEQAIKDSASLGSIEKTYARNGKAYKQENPQPNFIEKAEELVEKLTGK
;
A
#
# COMPACT_ATOMS: atom_id res chain seq x y z
N MET A 1 50.39 -55.69 -68.83
CA MET A 1 49.76 -54.40 -69.19
C MET A 1 48.50 -54.26 -68.35
N LEU A 2 48.56 -53.63 -67.18
CA LEU A 2 48.39 -52.19 -66.91
C LEU A 2 47.04 -51.63 -67.39
N GLN A 3 46.09 -51.48 -66.45
CA GLN A 3 45.40 -50.22 -66.08
C GLN A 3 44.06 -50.52 -65.41
N VAL A 4 44.06 -50.60 -64.07
CA VAL A 4 42.84 -50.42 -63.26
C VAL A 4 42.79 -48.93 -62.91
N VAL A 5 42.05 -48.15 -63.70
CA VAL A 5 41.81 -46.73 -63.42
C VAL A 5 40.79 -46.62 -62.29
N LEU A 6 41.26 -46.17 -61.13
CA LEU A 6 40.45 -45.65 -60.03
C LEU A 6 39.51 -44.56 -60.55
N PHE A 7 38.20 -44.74 -60.38
CA PHE A 7 37.23 -43.66 -60.59
C PHE A 7 36.14 -43.65 -59.52
N ILE A 8 36.51 -43.29 -58.29
CA ILE A 8 35.57 -42.87 -57.25
C ILE A 8 36.28 -41.74 -56.48
N PRO A 9 35.87 -40.45 -56.62
CA PRO A 9 34.93 -39.90 -55.64
C PRO A 9 34.15 -38.65 -56.12
N ALA A 10 32.89 -38.81 -56.54
CA ALA A 10 31.98 -37.66 -56.72
C ALA A 10 30.72 -37.73 -55.86
N ARG A 11 30.26 -38.94 -55.49
CA ARG A 11 28.99 -39.13 -54.76
C ARG A 11 29.05 -38.96 -53.24
N LEU A 12 30.25 -38.89 -52.64
CA LEU A 12 30.38 -38.67 -51.19
C LEU A 12 30.29 -37.20 -50.78
N LYS A 13 30.61 -36.25 -51.67
CA LYS A 13 30.72 -34.83 -51.35
C LYS A 13 29.38 -34.08 -51.30
N LEU A 14 28.33 -34.63 -51.94
CA LEU A 14 26.98 -34.04 -51.93
C LEU A 14 26.16 -34.42 -50.67
N ARG A 15 26.51 -35.52 -49.99
CA ARG A 15 25.77 -35.98 -48.80
C ARG A 15 26.18 -35.24 -47.52
N THR A 16 27.39 -34.67 -47.47
CA THR A 16 27.90 -33.91 -46.34
C THR A 16 27.28 -32.51 -46.26
N HIS A 17 27.16 -31.81 -47.40
CA HIS A 17 26.56 -30.47 -47.44
C HIS A 17 25.08 -30.44 -47.03
N HIS A 18 24.30 -31.49 -47.33
CA HIS A 18 22.90 -31.57 -46.89
C HIS A 18 22.77 -31.84 -45.38
N LYS A 19 23.68 -32.63 -44.81
CA LYS A 19 23.73 -32.93 -43.37
C LYS A 19 24.11 -31.69 -42.54
N GLU A 20 25.04 -30.88 -43.04
CA GLU A 20 25.48 -29.65 -42.39
C GLU A 20 24.37 -28.59 -42.38
N GLY A 21 23.59 -28.47 -43.47
CA GLY A 21 22.44 -27.56 -43.52
C GLY A 21 21.35 -27.90 -42.51
N ILE A 22 21.04 -29.19 -42.34
CA ILE A 22 20.06 -29.66 -41.34
C ILE A 22 20.58 -29.43 -39.91
N ALA A 23 21.87 -29.68 -39.67
CA ALA A 23 22.50 -29.41 -38.37
C ALA A 23 22.50 -27.91 -38.02
N MET A 24 22.81 -27.03 -38.97
CA MET A 24 22.76 -25.57 -38.76
C MET A 24 21.35 -25.08 -38.46
N GLN A 25 20.33 -25.58 -39.17
CA GLN A 25 18.93 -25.21 -38.91
C GLN A 25 18.47 -25.65 -37.53
N LEU A 26 18.91 -26.82 -37.06
CA LEU A 26 18.61 -27.33 -35.73
C LEU A 26 19.24 -26.44 -34.63
N VAL A 27 20.50 -26.05 -34.82
CA VAL A 27 21.20 -25.12 -33.90
C VAL A 27 20.51 -23.77 -33.86
N LEU A 28 20.12 -23.21 -35.01
CA LEU A 28 19.39 -21.95 -35.08
C LEU A 28 18.01 -22.03 -34.41
N ALA A 29 17.30 -23.15 -34.56
CA ALA A 29 16.01 -23.37 -33.92
C ALA A 29 16.13 -23.47 -32.40
N ILE A 30 17.16 -24.18 -31.91
CA ILE A 30 17.45 -24.31 -30.47
C ILE A 30 17.86 -22.95 -29.89
N LEU A 31 18.72 -22.20 -30.59
CA LEU A 31 19.15 -20.87 -30.18
C LEU A 31 17.98 -19.90 -30.10
N ASN A 32 17.12 -19.87 -31.13
CA ASN A 32 15.96 -18.99 -31.16
C ASN A 32 14.94 -19.35 -30.06
N LYS A 33 14.78 -20.64 -29.77
CA LYS A 33 13.94 -21.12 -28.66
C LYS A 33 14.50 -20.65 -27.31
N ALA A 34 15.80 -20.75 -27.09
CA ALA A 34 16.46 -20.30 -25.86
C ALA A 34 16.41 -18.77 -25.69
N VAL A 35 16.62 -18.02 -26.78
CA VAL A 35 16.50 -16.56 -26.77
C VAL A 35 15.07 -16.12 -26.47
N ARG A 36 14.07 -16.73 -27.10
CA ARG A 36 12.65 -16.42 -26.83
C ARG A 36 12.28 -16.71 -25.38
N GLN A 37 12.74 -17.83 -24.83
CA GLN A 37 12.50 -18.18 -23.43
C GLN A 37 13.19 -17.20 -22.47
N SER A 38 14.41 -16.78 -22.78
CA SER A 38 15.15 -15.76 -22.02
C SER A 38 14.42 -14.41 -21.99
N ILE A 39 13.94 -13.94 -23.16
CA ILE A 39 13.18 -12.68 -23.26
C ILE A 39 11.91 -12.74 -22.40
N ILE A 40 11.19 -13.86 -22.39
CA ILE A 40 9.95 -14.03 -21.60
C ILE A 40 10.26 -13.96 -20.09
N VAL A 41 11.29 -14.67 -19.62
CA VAL A 41 11.65 -14.68 -18.20
C VAL A 41 12.17 -13.31 -17.75
N MET A 42 13.02 -12.67 -18.55
CA MET A 42 13.56 -11.35 -18.25
C MET A 42 12.46 -10.29 -18.24
N GLY A 43 11.52 -10.35 -19.20
CA GLY A 43 10.35 -9.48 -19.24
C GLY A 43 9.44 -9.66 -18.02
N LEU A 44 9.18 -10.90 -17.61
CA LEU A 44 8.36 -11.19 -16.43
C LEU A 44 9.02 -10.66 -15.14
N MET A 45 10.33 -10.88 -14.97
CA MET A 45 11.08 -10.33 -13.83
C MET A 45 11.02 -8.79 -13.80
N LEU A 46 11.13 -8.15 -14.96
CA LEU A 46 11.09 -6.69 -15.08
C LEU A 46 9.70 -6.14 -14.77
N LEU A 47 8.63 -6.79 -15.22
CA LEU A 47 7.25 -6.42 -14.90
C LEU A 47 6.94 -6.58 -13.41
N ILE A 48 7.39 -7.66 -12.77
CA ILE A 48 7.22 -7.86 -11.32
C ILE A 48 7.97 -6.76 -10.56
N SER A 49 9.20 -6.46 -10.96
CA SER A 49 10.02 -5.41 -10.34
C SER A 49 9.40 -4.02 -10.50
N LEU A 50 8.86 -3.69 -11.68
CA LEU A 50 8.17 -2.42 -11.94
C LEU A 50 6.81 -2.34 -11.22
N SER A 51 6.08 -3.46 -11.10
CA SER A 51 4.77 -3.47 -10.45
C SER A 51 4.86 -3.00 -8.99
N GLY A 52 5.96 -3.34 -8.30
CA GLY A 52 6.24 -2.88 -6.93
C GLY A 52 6.43 -1.37 -6.82
N LEU A 53 6.91 -0.71 -7.88
CA LEU A 53 7.19 0.74 -7.88
C LEU A 53 5.90 1.58 -7.84
N PHE A 54 4.79 1.06 -8.36
CA PHE A 54 3.51 1.75 -8.39
C PHE A 54 2.74 1.70 -7.06
N PHE A 55 3.08 0.78 -6.16
CA PHE A 55 2.43 0.69 -4.84
C PHE A 55 2.91 1.75 -3.83
N PHE A 56 4.02 2.45 -4.11
CA PHE A 56 4.58 3.46 -3.22
C PHE A 56 4.17 4.91 -3.55
N VAL A 57 3.47 5.14 -4.67
CA VAL A 57 2.98 6.46 -5.03
C VAL A 57 1.54 6.64 -4.53
N HIS A 58 1.34 6.46 -3.22
CA HIS A 58 0.23 7.12 -2.56
C HIS A 58 0.73 8.54 -2.24
N PRO A 59 0.35 9.60 -3.00
CA PRO A 59 0.57 10.95 -2.53
C PRO A 59 -0.16 11.07 -1.19
N SER A 60 0.58 11.16 -0.09
CA SER A 60 -0.03 11.54 1.17
C SER A 60 -0.55 12.96 0.99
N TYR A 61 -1.84 13.10 0.73
CA TYR A 61 -2.55 14.39 0.70
C TYR A 61 -2.54 15.11 2.07
N ALA A 62 -1.72 14.65 3.02
CA ALA A 62 -1.43 15.33 4.28
C ALA A 62 -0.38 16.46 4.14
N VAL A 63 0.37 16.53 3.03
CA VAL A 63 1.34 17.62 2.75
C VAL A 63 0.64 18.91 2.25
N ALA A 64 -0.65 19.09 2.54
CA ALA A 64 -1.32 20.39 2.38
C ALA A 64 -1.33 21.21 3.67
N VAL A 65 -0.89 20.64 4.81
CA VAL A 65 -0.98 21.30 6.12
C VAL A 65 0.35 21.88 6.60
N THR A 66 1.49 21.44 6.04
CA THR A 66 2.82 21.82 6.54
C THR A 66 3.67 22.67 5.59
N THR A 67 3.19 22.96 4.38
CA THR A 67 3.91 23.83 3.45
C THR A 67 3.32 25.23 3.52
N GLU A 68 4.17 26.20 3.80
CA GLU A 68 3.96 27.66 3.85
C GLU A 68 3.30 28.28 2.60
N ASN A 69 2.94 27.48 1.60
CA ASN A 69 2.00 27.81 0.54
C ASN A 69 1.26 26.54 0.08
N PRO A 70 0.01 26.31 0.52
CA PRO A 70 -0.78 25.21 -0.01
C PRO A 70 -1.16 25.51 -1.47
N ALA A 71 -0.85 24.58 -2.38
CA ALA A 71 -1.16 24.68 -3.82
C ALA A 71 -2.67 24.78 -4.12
N PHE A 72 -3.51 24.48 -3.13
CA PHE A 72 -4.91 24.84 -3.10
C PHE A 72 -5.06 25.87 -2.00
N ALA A 73 -5.39 27.11 -2.36
CA ALA A 73 -5.88 28.06 -1.37
C ALA A 73 -7.03 27.39 -0.65
N ALA A 74 -6.79 26.94 0.59
CA ALA A 74 -7.86 26.53 1.49
C ALA A 74 -8.61 27.82 1.79
N GLU A 75 -9.53 28.16 0.88
CA GLU A 75 -10.46 29.25 1.05
C GLU A 75 -11.05 29.07 2.44
N LYS A 76 -10.76 30.03 3.33
CA LYS A 76 -11.23 30.00 4.71
C LYS A 76 -12.73 30.30 4.69
N LEU A 77 -13.51 29.30 4.28
CA LEU A 77 -14.95 29.35 4.25
C LEU A 77 -15.48 29.39 5.68
N THR A 78 -16.49 30.21 5.90
CA THR A 78 -17.23 30.20 7.16
C THR A 78 -17.94 28.85 7.34
N PRO A 79 -18.32 28.49 8.58
CA PRO A 79 -19.10 27.27 8.83
C PRO A 79 -20.36 27.18 7.98
N GLU A 80 -21.05 28.30 7.75
CA GLU A 80 -22.24 28.37 6.91
C GLU A 80 -21.92 28.10 5.44
N GLU A 81 -20.89 28.75 4.90
CA GLU A 81 -20.45 28.56 3.51
C GLU A 81 -20.01 27.11 3.22
N LYS A 82 -19.49 26.40 4.23
CA LYS A 82 -19.15 24.98 4.11
C LYS A 82 -20.38 24.09 4.02
N ILE A 83 -21.42 24.41 4.79
CA ILE A 83 -22.70 23.68 4.75
C ILE A 83 -23.38 23.93 3.41
N ASP A 84 -23.45 25.19 2.97
CA ASP A 84 -24.06 25.57 1.70
C ASP A 84 -23.38 24.90 0.51
N ARG A 85 -22.04 24.94 0.46
CA ARG A 85 -21.25 24.22 -0.56
C ARG A 85 -21.49 22.71 -0.53
N ALA A 86 -21.66 22.12 0.65
CA ALA A 86 -21.96 20.69 0.78
C ALA A 86 -23.38 20.37 0.24
N TYR A 87 -24.36 21.23 0.45
CA TYR A 87 -25.69 21.12 -0.14
C TYR A 87 -25.71 21.29 -1.65
N GLU A 88 -24.88 22.19 -2.20
CA GLU A 88 -24.71 22.35 -3.64
C GLU A 88 -24.21 21.06 -4.30
N TYR A 89 -23.36 20.29 -3.62
CA TYR A 89 -22.89 19.00 -4.12
C TYR A 89 -23.96 17.90 -3.98
N ASN A 90 -24.55 17.76 -2.78
CA ASN A 90 -25.57 16.77 -2.46
C ASN A 90 -26.23 17.07 -1.11
N ARG A 91 -27.56 16.92 -1.03
CA ARG A 91 -28.34 16.98 0.22
C ARG A 91 -27.77 16.13 1.36
N ALA A 92 -27.32 14.91 1.10
CA ALA A 92 -26.73 14.04 2.11
C ALA A 92 -25.37 14.55 2.62
N ALA A 93 -24.60 15.22 1.77
CA ALA A 93 -23.35 15.86 2.17
C ALA A 93 -23.61 17.10 3.03
N GLY A 94 -24.63 17.90 2.70
CA GLY A 94 -25.08 19.04 3.51
C GLY A 94 -25.50 18.63 4.93
N LEU A 95 -26.36 17.62 5.06
CA LEU A 95 -26.77 17.06 6.36
C LEU A 95 -25.58 16.59 7.22
N ARG A 96 -24.63 15.88 6.59
CA ARG A 96 -23.44 15.39 7.29
C ARG A 96 -22.54 16.54 7.75
N GLU A 97 -22.42 17.60 6.97
CA GLU A 97 -21.62 18.77 7.33
C GLU A 97 -22.28 19.58 8.45
N GLU A 98 -23.60 19.72 8.45
CA GLU A 98 -24.35 20.29 9.58
C GLU A 98 -24.12 19.51 10.88
N ASP A 99 -24.25 18.18 10.83
CA ASP A 99 -24.05 17.32 12.00
C ASP A 99 -22.63 17.44 12.54
N ARG A 100 -21.65 17.56 11.64
CA ARG A 100 -20.25 17.82 12.00
C ARG A 100 -20.10 19.14 12.73
N GLN A 101 -20.70 20.23 12.22
CA GLN A 101 -20.64 21.54 12.87
C GLN A 101 -21.33 21.53 14.24
N LYS A 102 -22.52 20.92 14.34
CA LYS A 102 -23.23 20.76 15.62
C LYS A 102 -22.40 19.99 16.65
N ALA A 103 -21.69 18.94 16.24
CA ALA A 103 -20.80 18.18 17.12
C ALA A 103 -19.62 19.03 17.63
N TYR A 104 -19.02 19.85 16.77
CA TYR A 104 -17.96 20.78 17.19
C TYR A 104 -18.47 21.83 18.17
N GLU A 105 -19.62 22.45 17.90
CA GLU A 105 -20.24 23.41 18.84
C GLU A 105 -20.55 22.77 20.19
N GLN A 106 -21.06 21.54 20.18
CA GLN A 106 -21.35 20.82 21.40
C GLN A 106 -20.07 20.52 22.18
N ALA A 107 -19.01 20.06 21.50
CA ALA A 107 -17.71 19.82 22.14
C ALA A 107 -17.11 21.09 22.75
N ILE A 108 -17.27 22.25 22.09
CA ILE A 108 -16.85 23.54 22.63
C ILE A 108 -17.67 23.90 23.88
N LYS A 109 -19.00 23.76 23.83
CA LYS A 109 -19.89 24.01 24.98
C LYS A 109 -19.57 23.10 26.16
N ASP A 110 -19.32 21.82 25.90
CA ASP A 110 -18.94 20.84 26.90
C ASP A 110 -17.57 21.23 27.51
N SER A 111 -16.59 21.57 26.68
CA SER A 111 -15.26 21.98 27.15
C SER A 111 -15.27 23.28 27.96
N ALA A 112 -16.18 24.21 27.68
CA ALA A 112 -16.30 25.48 28.40
C ALA A 112 -16.88 25.30 29.82
N SER A 113 -17.56 24.18 30.08
CA SER A 113 -18.08 23.86 31.40
C SER A 113 -17.10 22.95 32.15
N LEU A 114 -16.25 23.54 33.00
CA LEU A 114 -15.34 22.81 33.90
C LEU A 114 -16.04 21.68 34.68
N GLY A 115 -17.30 21.88 35.05
CA GLY A 115 -18.12 20.87 35.74
C GLY A 115 -18.62 19.71 34.86
N SER A 116 -18.58 19.81 33.53
CA SER A 116 -18.94 18.70 32.62
C SER A 116 -17.75 17.78 32.36
N ILE A 117 -16.52 18.33 32.34
CA ILE A 117 -15.29 17.55 32.16
C ILE A 117 -15.12 16.59 33.34
N GLU A 118 -15.24 17.08 34.58
CA GLU A 118 -15.17 16.23 35.77
C GLU A 118 -16.30 15.19 35.81
N LYS A 119 -17.52 15.55 35.42
CA LYS A 119 -18.65 14.60 35.36
C LYS A 119 -18.45 13.54 34.29
N THR A 120 -17.90 13.90 33.14
CA THR A 120 -17.61 12.99 32.03
C THR A 120 -16.46 12.07 32.40
N TYR A 121 -15.40 12.59 33.01
CA TYR A 121 -14.29 11.81 33.54
C TYR A 121 -14.75 10.84 34.63
N ALA A 122 -15.58 11.30 35.58
CA ALA A 122 -16.14 10.46 36.63
C ALA A 122 -17.07 9.37 36.09
N ARG A 123 -17.86 9.67 35.05
CA ARG A 123 -18.72 8.68 34.37
C ARG A 123 -17.88 7.64 33.63
N ASN A 124 -16.89 8.07 32.86
CA ASN A 124 -15.99 7.19 32.11
C ASN A 124 -15.13 6.33 33.04
N GLY A 125 -14.64 6.89 34.15
CA GLY A 125 -13.91 6.14 35.17
C GLY A 125 -14.76 5.08 35.86
N LYS A 126 -16.04 5.38 36.14
CA LYS A 126 -16.98 4.38 36.69
C LYS A 126 -17.32 3.30 35.67
N ALA A 127 -17.59 3.65 34.41
CA ALA A 127 -17.84 2.69 33.34
C ALA A 127 -16.63 1.78 33.11
N TYR A 128 -15.42 2.34 33.08
CA TYR A 128 -14.18 1.59 32.93
C TYR A 128 -13.95 0.59 34.08
N LYS A 129 -14.21 1.00 35.34
CA LYS A 129 -14.14 0.11 36.51
C LYS A 129 -15.22 -0.98 36.51
N GLN A 130 -16.39 -0.69 35.93
CA GLN A 130 -17.50 -1.64 35.84
C GLN A 130 -17.30 -2.66 34.71
N GLU A 131 -16.68 -2.25 33.60
CA GLU A 131 -16.33 -3.11 32.46
C GLU A 131 -15.03 -3.92 32.70
N ASN A 132 -14.14 -3.42 33.56
CA ASN A 132 -12.90 -4.08 33.96
C ASN A 132 -12.90 -4.34 35.48
N PRO A 133 -13.68 -5.33 35.97
CA PRO A 133 -13.75 -5.68 37.40
C PRO A 133 -12.48 -6.37 37.92
N GLN A 134 -11.49 -6.61 37.06
CA GLN A 134 -10.21 -7.14 37.50
C GLN A 134 -9.38 -6.03 38.15
N PRO A 135 -8.72 -6.31 39.29
CA PRO A 135 -7.87 -5.33 39.94
C PRO A 135 -6.78 -4.87 38.97
N ASN A 136 -6.76 -3.56 38.71
CA ASN A 136 -5.77 -2.95 37.84
C ASN A 136 -4.36 -3.20 38.40
N PHE A 137 -3.35 -3.28 37.54
CA PHE A 137 -1.95 -3.43 37.97
C PHE A 137 -1.52 -2.39 39.01
N ILE A 138 -2.16 -1.22 38.99
CA ILE A 138 -1.99 -0.13 39.96
C ILE A 138 -2.45 -0.55 41.36
N GLU A 139 -3.64 -1.16 41.50
CA GLU A 139 -4.14 -1.62 42.80
C GLU A 139 -3.28 -2.75 43.36
N LYS A 140 -2.81 -3.68 42.50
CA LYS A 140 -1.86 -4.71 42.91
C LYS A 140 -0.50 -4.14 43.31
N ALA A 141 -0.06 -3.06 42.67
CA ALA A 141 1.18 -2.39 43.01
C ALA A 141 1.07 -1.62 44.34
N GLU A 142 -0.04 -0.95 44.59
CA GLU A 142 -0.33 -0.33 45.89
C GLU A 142 -0.36 -1.37 47.01
N GLU A 143 -1.05 -2.50 46.82
CA GLU A 143 -1.10 -3.57 47.80
C GLU A 143 0.29 -4.21 48.06
N LEU A 144 1.14 -4.28 47.03
CA LEU A 144 2.52 -4.76 47.16
C LEU A 144 3.38 -3.77 47.97
N VAL A 145 3.21 -2.47 47.70
CA VAL A 145 3.93 -1.40 48.39
C VAL A 145 3.51 -1.34 49.86
N GLU A 146 2.22 -1.50 50.15
CA GLU A 146 1.68 -1.51 51.52
C GLU A 146 2.21 -2.73 52.31
N LYS A 147 2.22 -3.92 51.71
CA LYS A 147 2.87 -5.11 52.28
C LYS A 147 4.37 -4.95 52.53
N LEU A 148 5.08 -4.20 51.68
CA LEU A 148 6.51 -3.95 51.82
C LEU A 148 6.83 -2.84 52.82
N THR A 149 5.95 -1.86 52.97
CA THR A 149 6.13 -0.73 53.91
C THR A 149 5.57 -1.00 55.30
N GLY A 150 4.87 -2.13 55.50
CA GLY A 150 4.51 -2.64 56.83
C GLY A 150 3.60 -1.70 57.62
N LYS A 151 2.75 -0.95 56.94
CA LYS A 151 1.62 -0.26 57.55
C LYS A 151 0.36 -1.11 57.41
#